data_AF-A0A239GZ35-F1
#
_entry.id   AF-A0A239GZ35-F1
#
_cell.length_a   1.000
_cell.length_b   1.000
_cell.length_c   1.000
_cell.angle_alpha   90.00
_cell.angle_beta   90.00
_cell.angle_gamma   90.00
#
_symmetry.space_group_name_H-M   'P 1'
#
loop_
_entity.id
_entity.type
_entity.pdbx_description
1 polymer ?
#
loop_
_entity_poly.entity_id
_entity_poly.type
_entity_poly.pdbx_seq_one_letter_code
_entity_poly.pdbx_strand_id
1 'polypeptide(L)'
;MRVAITGHRDLDSRTARMVDTGIRRLLAQRATDVTGVTCLAEGADQIFARAILAIGGRLEVIIPATGYEAGLEARARDDFEELAEHAVAVRRLPYRNPGPRSYLHAGLTMLDGVERLIAVWDGAPARGRGGTAEIVGHARQRRIDVDVLWPQGATRVA
;
A
#
# COMPACT_ATOMS: atom_id res chain seq x y z
N MET A 1 1.63 -2.72 -16.76
CA MET A 1 0.69 -1.84 -16.02
C MET A 1 1.25 -1.53 -14.64
N ARG A 2 1.14 -0.29 -14.15
CA ARG A 2 1.62 0.12 -12.81
C ARG A 2 0.46 0.43 -11.86
N VAL A 3 0.42 -0.26 -10.71
CA VAL A 3 -0.66 -0.16 -9.72
C VAL A 3 -0.09 0.16 -8.35
N ALA A 4 -0.57 1.23 -7.71
CA ALA A 4 -0.25 1.58 -6.34
C ALA A 4 -1.29 1.04 -5.34
N ILE A 5 -0.91 0.93 -4.07
CA ILE A 5 -1.79 0.58 -2.96
C ILE A 5 -1.74 1.65 -1.86
N THR A 6 -2.88 1.97 -1.25
CA THR A 6 -2.91 2.67 0.03
C THR A 6 -4.01 2.06 0.90
N GLY A 7 -3.84 2.00 2.21
CA GLY A 7 -4.85 1.37 3.04
C GLY A 7 -4.65 1.44 4.54
N HIS A 8 -5.63 0.90 5.24
CA HIS A 8 -5.59 0.74 6.70
C HIS A 8 -4.57 -0.32 7.12
N ARG A 9 -3.92 -0.08 8.27
CA ARG A 9 -2.95 -0.99 8.90
C ARG A 9 -3.61 -1.93 9.90
N ASP A 10 -4.63 -1.42 10.56
CA ASP A 10 -5.41 -1.98 11.66
C ASP A 10 -6.53 -2.91 11.16
N LEU A 11 -6.21 -3.87 10.32
CA LEU A 11 -7.18 -4.86 9.80
C LEU A 11 -7.21 -6.09 10.70
N ASP A 12 -8.39 -6.51 11.17
CA ASP A 12 -8.50 -7.82 11.82
C ASP A 12 -8.27 -8.97 10.83
N SER A 13 -8.01 -10.17 11.35
CA SER A 13 -7.66 -11.33 10.51
C SER A 13 -8.75 -11.71 9.50
N ARG A 14 -10.03 -11.44 9.80
CA ARG A 14 -11.14 -11.71 8.87
C ARG A 14 -11.11 -10.71 7.73
N THR A 15 -10.97 -9.43 8.06
CA THR A 15 -10.91 -8.31 7.13
C THR A 15 -9.68 -8.42 6.25
N ALA A 16 -8.52 -8.78 6.80
CA ALA A 16 -7.30 -9.01 6.04
C ALA A 16 -7.50 -10.06 4.93
N ARG A 17 -8.17 -11.19 5.22
CA ARG A 17 -8.51 -12.22 4.21
C ARG A 17 -9.47 -11.72 3.13
N MET A 18 -10.47 -10.91 3.52
CA MET A 18 -11.41 -10.31 2.57
C MET A 18 -10.71 -9.29 1.66
N VAL A 19 -9.80 -8.51 2.23
CA VAL A 19 -8.96 -7.54 1.50
C VAL A 19 -8.04 -8.27 0.52
N ASP A 20 -7.34 -9.34 0.95
CA ASP A 20 -6.53 -10.16 0.04
C ASP A 20 -7.35 -10.70 -1.14
N THR A 21 -8.52 -11.26 -0.86
CA THR A 21 -9.44 -11.75 -1.90
C THR A 21 -9.85 -10.62 -2.87
N GLY A 22 -10.19 -9.44 -2.34
CA GLY A 22 -10.56 -8.28 -3.14
C GLY A 22 -9.42 -7.76 -4.00
N ILE A 23 -8.21 -7.65 -3.45
CA ILE A 23 -7.00 -7.26 -4.18
C ILE A 23 -6.73 -8.25 -5.31
N ARG A 24 -6.73 -9.55 -5.02
CA ARG A 24 -6.52 -10.59 -6.04
C ARG A 24 -7.55 -10.52 -7.15
N ARG A 25 -8.82 -10.24 -6.83
CA ARG A 25 -9.87 -10.07 -7.84
C ARG A 25 -9.64 -8.84 -8.72
N LEU A 26 -9.20 -7.72 -8.14
CA LEU A 26 -8.87 -6.51 -8.89
C LEU A 26 -7.67 -6.72 -9.81
N LEU A 27 -6.66 -7.47 -9.34
CA LEU A 27 -5.46 -7.81 -10.11
C LEU A 27 -5.75 -8.85 -11.21
N ALA A 28 -6.59 -9.86 -10.94
CA ALA A 28 -6.92 -10.92 -11.91
C ALA A 28 -7.65 -10.39 -13.16
N GLN A 29 -8.30 -9.23 -13.06
CA GLN A 29 -8.95 -8.57 -14.19
C GLN A 29 -7.95 -7.86 -15.12
N ARG A 30 -6.63 -8.01 -14.90
CA ARG A 30 -5.58 -7.22 -15.55
C ARG A 30 -4.63 -8.06 -16.37
N ALA A 31 -3.98 -7.35 -17.30
CA ALA A 31 -3.01 -7.92 -18.22
C ALA A 31 -1.88 -8.65 -17.48
N THR A 32 -1.24 -9.56 -18.21
CA THR A 32 0.10 -10.04 -17.86
C THR A 32 1.05 -8.83 -17.79
N ASP A 33 2.00 -8.83 -16.84
CA ASP A 33 2.96 -7.74 -16.60
C ASP A 33 2.48 -6.57 -15.71
N VAL A 34 2.00 -6.89 -14.50
CA VAL A 34 1.68 -5.90 -13.46
C VAL A 34 2.93 -5.57 -12.64
N THR A 35 3.15 -4.27 -12.40
CA THR A 35 4.12 -3.75 -11.44
C THR A 35 3.36 -3.10 -10.28
N GLY A 36 3.50 -3.65 -9.08
CA GLY A 36 2.93 -3.09 -7.85
C GLY A 36 3.87 -2.10 -7.19
N VAL A 37 3.36 -0.95 -6.76
CA VAL A 37 4.12 0.09 -6.05
C VAL A 37 3.53 0.28 -4.65
N THR A 38 4.35 0.19 -3.61
CA THR A 38 3.87 0.14 -2.21
C THR A 38 4.87 0.78 -1.25
N CYS A 39 4.40 1.20 -0.07
CA CYS A 39 5.29 1.63 1.03
C CYS A 39 5.56 0.49 2.04
N LEU A 40 4.99 -0.70 1.83
CA LEU A 40 5.09 -1.87 2.71
C LEU A 40 4.66 -1.62 4.16
N ALA A 41 3.74 -0.68 4.39
CA ALA A 41 3.11 -0.55 5.69
C ALA A 41 2.43 -1.86 6.13
N GLU A 42 2.28 -2.06 7.43
CA GLU A 42 1.51 -3.20 7.95
C GLU A 42 0.09 -3.24 7.36
N GLY A 43 -0.47 -4.45 7.18
CA GLY A 43 -1.83 -4.63 6.71
C GLY A 43 -1.93 -4.58 5.18
N ALA A 44 -2.70 -3.61 4.65
CA ALA A 44 -3.09 -3.57 3.24
C ALA A 44 -1.89 -3.59 2.26
N ASP A 45 -0.84 -2.82 2.55
CA ASP A 45 0.34 -2.70 1.70
C ASP A 45 1.10 -4.04 1.57
N GLN A 46 1.27 -4.78 2.66
CA GLN A 46 1.94 -6.10 2.66
C GLN A 46 1.07 -7.20 2.05
N ILE A 47 -0.25 -7.16 2.27
CA ILE A 47 -1.19 -8.06 1.57
C ILE A 47 -1.10 -7.86 0.06
N PHE A 48 -1.10 -6.60 -0.39
CA PHE A 48 -0.96 -6.26 -1.80
C PHE A 48 0.36 -6.73 -2.39
N ALA A 49 1.48 -6.51 -1.69
CA ALA A 49 2.80 -6.94 -2.14
C ALA A 49 2.87 -8.45 -2.38
N ARG A 50 2.35 -9.26 -1.44
CA ARG A 50 2.22 -10.71 -1.61
C ARG A 50 1.34 -11.09 -2.79
N ALA A 51 0.22 -10.40 -2.99
CA ALA A 51 -0.66 -10.66 -4.12
C ALA A 51 0.02 -10.37 -5.47
N ILE A 52 0.82 -9.31 -5.57
CA ILE A 52 1.62 -8.96 -6.75
C ILE A 52 2.66 -10.05 -7.06
N LEU A 53 3.42 -10.49 -6.05
CA LEU A 53 4.42 -11.54 -6.22
C LEU A 53 3.77 -12.88 -6.61
N ALA A 54 2.63 -13.22 -6.00
CA ALA A 54 1.91 -14.48 -6.27
C ALA A 54 1.39 -14.61 -7.71
N ILE A 55 1.17 -13.50 -8.41
CA ILE A 55 0.77 -13.49 -9.84
C ILE A 55 1.98 -13.35 -10.78
N GLY A 56 3.21 -13.44 -10.27
CA GLY A 56 4.43 -13.24 -11.05
C GLY A 56 4.67 -11.78 -11.47
N GLY A 57 4.06 -10.82 -10.77
CA GLY A 57 4.28 -9.39 -11.00
C GLY A 57 5.61 -8.89 -10.44
N ARG A 58 5.95 -7.65 -10.78
CA ARG A 58 7.12 -6.95 -10.21
C ARG A 58 6.70 -6.08 -9.04
N LEU A 59 7.53 -6.02 -8.00
CA LEU A 59 7.28 -5.18 -6.83
C LEU A 59 8.29 -4.03 -6.76
N GLU A 60 7.79 -2.81 -6.63
CA GLU A 60 8.59 -1.61 -6.34
C GLU A 60 8.21 -1.07 -4.96
N VAL A 61 9.22 -0.76 -4.15
CA VAL A 61 9.03 -0.35 -2.76
C VAL A 61 9.55 1.07 -2.56
N ILE A 62 8.76 1.90 -1.91
CA ILE A 62 9.16 3.25 -1.49
C ILE A 62 9.25 3.27 0.03
N ILE A 63 10.46 3.49 0.55
CA ILE A 63 10.71 3.55 1.98
C ILE A 63 10.64 5.01 2.44
N PRO A 64 9.71 5.38 3.34
CA PRO A 64 9.49 6.76 3.73
C PRO A 64 10.69 7.44 4.40
N ALA A 65 11.45 6.71 5.21
CA ALA A 65 12.59 7.24 5.97
C ALA A 65 13.53 6.10 6.38
N THR A 66 14.76 6.43 6.76
CA THR A 66 15.66 5.49 7.44
C THR A 66 15.02 4.98 8.74
N GLY A 67 15.12 3.67 9.00
CA GLY A 67 14.57 3.04 10.21
C GLY A 67 13.05 2.98 10.25
N TYR A 68 12.37 3.10 9.10
CA TYR A 68 10.92 3.01 9.02
C TYR A 68 10.37 1.70 9.57
N GLU A 69 11.01 0.60 9.21
CA GLU A 69 10.70 -0.77 9.62
C GLU A 69 10.74 -0.97 11.14
N ALA A 70 11.55 -0.19 11.86
CA ALA A 70 11.61 -0.22 13.32
C ALA A 70 10.31 0.29 13.99
N GLY A 71 9.48 1.05 13.25
CA GLY A 71 8.16 1.50 13.69
C GLY A 71 7.02 0.54 13.37
N LEU A 72 7.31 -0.60 12.74
CA LEU A 72 6.35 -1.68 12.49
C LEU A 72 6.33 -2.67 13.66
N GLU A 73 5.17 -3.31 13.87
CA GLU A 73 5.03 -4.47 14.76
C GLU A 73 5.98 -5.59 14.33
N ALA A 74 6.43 -6.42 15.26
CA ALA A 74 7.50 -7.40 15.02
C ALA A 74 7.21 -8.31 13.80
N ARG A 75 6.00 -8.87 13.74
CA ARG A 75 5.58 -9.71 12.61
C ARG A 75 5.54 -8.95 11.28
N ALA A 76 5.06 -7.71 11.30
CA ALA A 76 5.00 -6.87 10.11
C ALA A 76 6.40 -6.41 9.66
N ARG A 77 7.37 -6.35 10.57
CA ARG A 77 8.76 -6.07 10.26
C ARG A 77 9.43 -7.24 9.53
N ASP A 78 9.23 -8.46 10.01
CA ASP A 78 9.73 -9.66 9.32
C ASP A 78 9.16 -9.75 7.89
N ASP A 79 7.85 -9.54 7.75
CA ASP A 79 7.17 -9.48 6.45
C ASP A 79 7.71 -8.33 5.56
N PHE A 80 8.02 -7.16 6.15
CA PHE A 80 8.58 -6.03 5.42
C PHE A 80 9.96 -6.37 4.85
N GLU A 81 10.84 -6.96 5.65
CA GLU A 81 12.20 -7.33 5.25
C GLU A 81 12.15 -8.36 4.12
N GLU A 82 11.39 -9.44 4.29
CA GLU A 82 11.21 -10.48 3.27
C GLU A 82 10.66 -9.88 1.95
N LEU A 83 9.61 -9.08 2.02
CA LEU A 83 8.99 -8.49 0.83
C LEU A 83 9.91 -7.50 0.12
N ALA A 84 10.70 -6.72 0.87
CA ALA A 84 11.63 -5.76 0.30
C ALA A 84 12.78 -6.45 -0.45
N GLU A 85 13.21 -7.63 -0.04
CA GLU A 85 14.23 -8.43 -0.74
C GLU A 85 13.76 -8.92 -2.12
N HIS A 86 12.45 -9.14 -2.28
CA HIS A 86 11.85 -9.55 -3.55
C HIS A 86 11.52 -8.37 -4.48
N ALA A 87 11.75 -7.14 -4.04
CA ALA A 87 11.47 -5.95 -4.83
C ALA A 87 12.48 -5.77 -5.96
N VAL A 88 12.00 -5.48 -7.17
CA VAL A 88 12.87 -5.17 -8.32
C VAL A 88 13.51 -3.78 -8.19
N ALA A 89 12.93 -2.91 -7.36
CA ALA A 89 13.49 -1.61 -7.03
C ALA A 89 13.04 -1.16 -5.63
N VAL A 90 13.97 -0.58 -4.88
CA VAL A 90 13.70 0.03 -3.57
C VAL A 90 14.17 1.48 -3.59
N ARG A 91 13.22 2.42 -3.49
CA ARG A 91 13.51 3.86 -3.40
C ARG A 91 13.41 4.33 -1.96
N ARG A 92 14.53 4.74 -1.37
CA ARG A 92 14.57 5.35 -0.04
C ARG A 92 14.49 6.87 -0.16
N LEU A 93 13.55 7.49 0.55
CA LEU A 93 13.42 8.94 0.59
C LEU A 93 14.43 9.58 1.57
N PRO A 94 14.80 10.86 1.38
CA PRO A 94 15.89 11.51 2.14
C PRO A 94 15.44 11.99 3.53
N TYR A 95 14.69 11.18 4.28
CA TYR A 95 14.28 11.47 5.65
C TYR A 95 15.01 10.55 6.64
N ARG A 96 15.52 11.14 7.72
CA ARG A 96 16.20 10.39 8.80
C ARG A 96 15.24 9.74 9.79
N ASN A 97 14.07 10.35 10.00
CA ASN A 97 13.07 9.89 10.95
C ASN A 97 11.73 9.69 10.26
N PRO A 98 11.04 8.57 10.47
CA PRO A 98 9.67 8.37 10.03
C PRO A 98 8.72 9.38 10.67
N GLY A 99 7.74 9.86 9.91
CA GLY A 99 6.70 10.73 10.43
C GLY A 99 5.75 11.26 9.36
N PRO A 100 4.76 12.09 9.72
CA PRO A 100 3.69 12.49 8.81
C PRO A 100 4.18 13.13 7.50
N ARG A 101 5.30 13.88 7.53
CA ARG A 101 5.91 14.48 6.33
C ARG A 101 6.54 13.44 5.41
N SER A 102 7.23 12.45 5.98
CA SER A 102 7.89 11.40 5.19
C SER A 102 6.86 10.42 4.63
N TYR A 103 5.81 10.10 5.39
CA TYR A 103 4.69 9.27 4.94
C TYR A 103 3.93 9.93 3.79
N LEU A 104 3.62 11.22 3.90
CA LEU A 104 3.00 11.95 2.79
C LEU A 104 3.89 11.96 1.54
N HIS A 105 5.19 12.26 1.68
CA HIS A 105 6.10 12.24 0.53
C HIS A 105 6.15 10.84 -0.10
N ALA A 106 6.27 9.77 0.69
CA ALA A 106 6.25 8.40 0.18
C ALA A 106 4.96 8.07 -0.58
N GLY A 107 3.80 8.38 0.01
CA GLY A 107 2.51 8.19 -0.65
C GLY A 107 2.36 9.01 -1.93
N LEU A 108 2.88 10.24 -1.98
CA LEU A 108 2.89 11.06 -3.20
C LEU A 108 3.85 10.50 -4.26
N THR A 109 5.02 10.03 -3.86
CA THR A 109 6.00 9.39 -4.76
C THR A 109 5.46 8.09 -5.34
N MET A 110 4.68 7.34 -4.56
CA MET A 110 4.01 6.12 -5.01
C MET A 110 3.01 6.39 -6.14
N LEU A 111 2.41 7.57 -6.15
CA LEU A 111 1.49 8.00 -7.23
C LEU A 111 2.22 8.43 -8.50
N ASP A 112 3.56 8.48 -8.53
CA ASP A 112 4.31 8.92 -9.69
C ASP A 112 4.36 7.81 -10.75
N GLY A 113 3.78 8.07 -11.92
CA GLY A 113 3.79 7.15 -13.06
C GLY A 113 2.96 5.88 -12.86
N VAL A 114 2.03 5.86 -11.90
CA VAL A 114 1.05 4.76 -11.76
C VAL A 114 -0.23 5.10 -12.51
N GLU A 115 -0.85 4.07 -13.07
CA GLU A 115 -2.11 4.20 -13.83
C GLU A 115 -3.32 4.09 -12.89
N ARG A 116 -3.13 3.46 -11.73
CA ARG A 116 -4.21 3.09 -10.82
C ARG A 116 -3.76 3.03 -9.37
N LEU A 117 -4.68 3.35 -8.47
CA LEU A 117 -4.55 3.20 -7.03
C LEU A 117 -5.64 2.26 -6.51
N ILE A 118 -5.26 1.20 -5.81
CA ILE A 118 -6.18 0.43 -4.97
C ILE A 118 -6.17 1.09 -3.59
N ALA A 119 -7.33 1.52 -3.11
CA ALA A 119 -7.51 2.14 -1.81
C ALA A 119 -8.29 1.22 -0.88
N VAL A 120 -7.61 0.53 0.04
CA VAL A 120 -8.24 -0.28 1.09
C VAL A 120 -8.73 0.65 2.19
N TRP A 121 -9.94 1.17 2.02
CA TRP A 121 -10.40 2.35 2.72
C TRP A 121 -11.90 2.33 2.98
N ASP A 122 -12.26 2.50 4.25
CA ASP A 122 -13.63 2.59 4.79
C ASP A 122 -14.39 3.88 4.43
N GLY A 123 -13.79 4.79 3.66
CA GLY A 123 -14.38 6.09 3.32
C GLY A 123 -14.22 7.16 4.41
N ALA A 124 -13.61 6.84 5.56
CA ALA A 124 -13.43 7.78 6.65
C ALA A 124 -12.40 8.87 6.31
N PRO A 125 -12.56 10.12 6.82
CA PRO A 125 -11.60 11.18 6.58
C PRO A 125 -10.20 10.83 7.12
N ALA A 126 -9.17 11.51 6.59
CA ALA A 126 -7.80 11.32 7.06
C ALA A 126 -7.69 11.72 8.54
N ARG A 127 -7.11 10.84 9.36
CA ARG A 127 -6.81 11.13 10.78
C ARG A 127 -5.54 11.97 10.97
N GLY A 128 -4.79 12.23 9.91
CA GLY A 128 -3.54 12.97 9.91
C GLY A 128 -2.89 13.00 8.53
N ARG A 129 -1.76 13.71 8.40
CA ARG A 129 -1.00 13.81 7.14
C ARG A 129 -0.39 12.47 6.74
N GLY A 130 -0.43 12.19 5.44
CA GLY A 130 0.02 10.94 4.84
C GLY A 130 -0.97 9.78 5.01
N GLY A 131 -2.19 10.05 5.49
CA GLY A 131 -3.23 9.03 5.65
C GLY A 131 -3.89 8.65 4.32
N THR A 132 -4.53 7.48 4.30
CA THR A 132 -5.20 6.88 3.13
C THR A 132 -6.11 7.85 2.38
N ALA A 133 -6.98 8.58 3.07
CA ALA A 133 -7.90 9.52 2.45
C ALA A 133 -7.19 10.71 1.78
N GLU A 134 -6.05 11.17 2.32
CA GLU A 134 -5.25 12.25 1.70
C GLU A 134 -4.59 11.74 0.40
N ILE A 135 -4.04 10.52 0.42
CA ILE A 135 -3.45 9.89 -0.78
C ILE A 135 -4.52 9.65 -1.85
N VAL A 136 -5.72 9.19 -1.48
CA VAL A 136 -6.87 9.06 -2.40
C VAL A 136 -7.24 10.41 -3.02
N GLY A 137 -7.26 11.48 -2.21
CA GLY A 137 -7.50 12.84 -2.69
C GLY A 137 -6.49 13.28 -3.75
N HIS A 138 -5.19 13.06 -3.48
CA HIS A 138 -4.12 13.37 -4.43
C HIS A 138 -4.18 12.53 -5.70
N ALA A 139 -4.51 11.23 -5.60
CA ALA A 139 -4.67 10.37 -6.77
C ALA A 139 -5.78 10.87 -7.70
N ARG A 140 -6.94 11.24 -7.13
CA ARG A 140 -8.06 11.82 -7.89
C ARG A 140 -7.69 13.15 -8.55
N GLN A 141 -6.97 14.03 -7.84
CA GLN A 141 -6.48 15.29 -8.42
C GLN A 141 -5.54 15.05 -9.62
N ARG A 142 -4.74 13.99 -9.56
CA ARG A 142 -3.85 13.56 -10.65
C ARG A 142 -4.57 12.76 -11.76
N ARG A 143 -5.89 12.57 -11.66
CA ARG A 143 -6.72 11.75 -12.58
C ARG A 143 -6.25 10.30 -12.67
N ILE A 144 -5.72 9.76 -11.58
CA ILE A 144 -5.41 8.34 -11.43
C ILE A 144 -6.72 7.60 -11.10
N ASP A 145 -6.96 6.46 -11.75
CA ASP A 145 -8.10 5.60 -11.44
C ASP A 145 -7.99 5.07 -10.00
N VAL A 146 -9.03 5.28 -9.18
CA VAL A 146 -9.05 4.80 -7.78
C VAL A 146 -10.10 3.70 -7.61
N ASP A 147 -9.66 2.48 -7.33
CA ASP A 147 -10.53 1.40 -6.89
C ASP A 147 -10.61 1.41 -5.36
N VAL A 148 -11.75 1.80 -4.80
CA VAL A 148 -11.98 1.72 -3.36
C VAL A 148 -12.39 0.29 -3.00
N LEU A 149 -11.60 -0.36 -2.15
CA LEU A 149 -11.83 -1.71 -1.65
C LEU A 149 -12.14 -1.67 -0.15
N TRP A 150 -13.43 -1.75 0.18
CA TRP A 150 -13.88 -2.00 1.54
C TRP A 150 -14.97 -3.07 1.53
N PRO A 151 -14.61 -4.35 1.77
CA PRO A 151 -15.56 -5.44 1.72
C PRO A 151 -16.71 -5.26 2.73
N GLN A 152 -17.93 -5.69 2.37
CA GLN A 152 -19.06 -5.64 3.29
C GLN A 152 -18.77 -6.47 4.55
N GLY A 153 -18.96 -5.86 5.72
CA GLY A 153 -18.64 -6.48 7.01
C GLY A 153 -17.16 -6.44 7.40
N ALA A 154 -16.33 -5.71 6.64
CA ALA A 154 -14.97 -5.38 7.04
C ALA A 154 -14.96 -4.47 8.27
N THR A 155 -14.02 -4.74 9.17
CA THR A 155 -13.84 -4.04 10.45
C THR A 155 -12.38 -3.71 10.66
N ARG A 156 -12.15 -2.71 11.50
CA ARG A 156 -10.82 -2.30 11.95
C ARG A 156 -10.66 -2.67 13.41
N VAL A 157 -9.45 -3.04 13.82
CA VAL A 157 -9.13 -3.16 15.25
C VAL A 157 -8.96 -1.76 15.83
N ALA A 158 -9.71 -1.48 16.90
CA ALA A 158 -9.71 -0.20 17.60
C ALA A 158 -8.45 -0.03 18.46
#